data_AF-A0A2M7PB37-F1
#
_entry.id   AF-A0A2M7PB37-F1
#
_cell.length_a   1.000
_cell.length_b   1.000
_cell.length_c   1.000
_cell.angle_alpha   90.00
_cell.angle_beta   90.00
_cell.angle_gamma   90.00
#
_symmetry.space_group_name_H-M   'P 1'
#
loop_
_entity.id
_entity.type
_entity.pdbx_description
1 polymer ?
#
loop_
_entity_poly.entity_id
_entity_poly.type
_entity_poly.pdbx_seq_one_letter_code
_entity_poly.pdbx_strand_id
1 'polypeptide(L)'
;QFYLDFFAKDHRQLFSRWLVRSGRYLPMIREELSSAGLPQDLCYLPMIESGFNLTAFSTAAAVGPWQFMKGTGNRFGLSINTYEDERRDPEKATRAGIAYLKILHDRFDSWYLAVAAYNAGEGTIDRAVDKCGTNDFWQLAKKECLPLETRRYVPQLIAAILIAKNPEVYGFNDIAYEKPLAYGTCEVPRGTSLKAVAVACDTPFEEVWNLNRHLCKAMTPPGASRYAVKVPVGTEKLMARNLPRVKATTVTEYKTHVVQDGETVGRVCKIYNINKTTLLKANNLRSARLTPSQRLRIPSQSTVFALQDESAAPTRTASLANDSATKQVVHKIKPGETLAAIAKQYHVSMPRLAAWNNLSKRSAIRAGQQLTIHLSDNNAPAAMVVATALPASDRSAKNIVLASTGKKSRPTSAGKTTAARDTYYEVQGGDTLWKIARKFNTTTNEIRRWNKLEDNTIHPGVRLLLKITADADV
;
A
#
# COMPACT_ATOMS: atom_id res chain seq x y z
N GLN A 1 20.74 34.80 -1.87
CA GLN A 1 22.12 34.57 -2.30
C GLN A 1 22.67 33.24 -1.78
N PHE A 2 22.85 33.05 -0.47
CA PHE A 2 23.44 31.83 0.11
C PHE A 2 22.98 30.50 -0.52
N TYR A 3 21.66 30.25 -0.62
CA TYR A 3 21.17 28.99 -1.19
C TYR A 3 21.36 28.83 -2.71
N LEU A 4 21.50 29.94 -3.44
CA LEU A 4 21.87 29.88 -4.85
C LEU A 4 23.31 29.37 -4.98
N ASP A 5 24.23 29.93 -4.19
CA ASP A 5 25.62 29.48 -4.16
C ASP A 5 25.74 28.04 -3.66
N PHE A 6 25.01 27.71 -2.60
CA PHE A 6 24.95 26.35 -2.03
C PHE A 6 24.59 25.30 -3.09
N PHE A 7 23.54 25.53 -3.88
CA PHE A 7 23.13 24.57 -4.91
C PHE A 7 23.96 24.65 -6.19
N ALA A 8 24.30 25.86 -6.65
CA ALA A 8 24.98 26.04 -7.93
C ALA A 8 26.49 25.75 -7.87
N LYS A 9 27.12 25.89 -6.70
CA LYS A 9 28.55 25.71 -6.48
C LYS A 9 28.82 24.52 -5.56
N ASP A 10 28.51 24.65 -4.27
CA ASP A 10 28.95 23.70 -3.24
C ASP A 10 28.36 22.30 -3.42
N HIS A 11 27.09 22.24 -3.84
CA HIS A 11 26.33 21.00 -4.05
C HIS A 11 25.91 20.81 -5.51
N ARG A 12 26.69 21.35 -6.45
CA ARG A 12 26.40 21.32 -7.88
C ARG A 12 26.09 19.91 -8.40
N GLN A 13 26.95 18.94 -8.10
CA GLN A 13 26.76 17.55 -8.57
C GLN A 13 25.45 16.92 -8.04
N LEU A 14 25.10 17.23 -6.79
CA LEU A 14 23.85 16.77 -6.20
C LEU A 14 22.65 17.37 -6.94
N PHE A 15 22.67 18.69 -7.13
CA PHE A 15 21.60 19.41 -7.81
C PHE A 15 21.46 19.00 -9.28
N SER A 16 22.57 18.74 -9.99
CA SER A 16 22.55 18.18 -11.35
C SER A 16 21.77 16.86 -11.42
N ARG A 17 21.97 15.95 -10.45
CA ARG A 17 21.19 14.69 -10.39
C ARG A 17 19.70 14.95 -10.16
N TRP A 18 19.36 15.97 -9.37
CA TRP A 18 17.97 16.36 -9.15
C TRP A 18 17.34 16.91 -10.42
N LEU A 19 18.06 17.76 -11.17
CA LEU A 19 17.62 18.25 -12.48
C LEU A 19 17.38 17.09 -13.45
N VAL A 20 18.34 16.18 -13.60
CA VAL A 20 18.20 14.98 -14.47
C VAL A 20 16.90 14.22 -14.14
N ARG A 21 16.68 13.88 -12.87
CA ARG A 21 15.49 13.14 -12.43
C ARG A 21 14.20 13.94 -12.56
N SER A 22 14.27 15.26 -12.48
CA SER A 22 13.10 16.13 -12.56
C SER A 22 12.35 15.96 -13.89
N GLY A 23 13.07 15.72 -14.99
CA GLY A 23 12.48 15.48 -16.31
C GLY A 23 11.45 14.35 -16.32
N ARG A 24 11.66 13.31 -15.49
CA ARG A 24 10.76 12.17 -15.38
C ARG A 24 9.41 12.49 -14.75
N TYR A 25 9.38 13.39 -13.76
CA TYR A 25 8.20 13.58 -12.90
C TYR A 25 7.54 14.95 -13.02
N LEU A 26 8.29 15.99 -13.40
CA LEU A 26 7.75 17.36 -13.49
C LEU A 26 6.51 17.49 -14.38
N PRO A 27 6.41 16.86 -15.57
CA PRO A 27 5.21 16.96 -16.39
C PRO A 27 3.95 16.50 -15.65
N MET A 28 4.00 15.30 -15.04
CA MET A 28 2.88 14.74 -14.27
C MET A 28 2.53 15.60 -13.05
N ILE A 29 3.53 16.08 -12.30
CA ILE A 29 3.29 16.89 -11.10
C ILE A 29 2.67 18.24 -11.45
N ARG A 30 3.15 18.90 -12.52
CA ARG A 30 2.59 20.18 -12.97
C ARG A 30 1.15 20.04 -13.45
N GLU A 31 0.83 18.96 -14.14
CA GLU A 31 -0.53 18.67 -14.59
C GLU A 31 -1.49 18.47 -13.40
N GLU A 32 -1.10 17.67 -12.40
CA GLU A 32 -1.89 17.45 -11.19
C GLU A 32 -2.05 18.76 -10.38
N LEU A 33 -1.00 19.57 -10.25
CA LEU A 33 -1.06 20.89 -9.60
C LEU A 33 -2.00 21.84 -10.34
N SER A 34 -1.87 21.93 -11.66
CA SER A 34 -2.72 22.77 -12.51
C SER A 34 -4.18 22.35 -12.42
N SER A 35 -4.45 21.05 -12.43
CA SER A 35 -5.81 20.49 -12.30
C SER A 35 -6.43 20.79 -10.93
N ALA A 36 -5.62 20.89 -9.89
CA ALA A 36 -6.06 21.26 -8.55
C ALA A 36 -6.15 22.78 -8.31
N GLY A 37 -5.71 23.60 -9.28
CA GLY A 37 -5.69 25.06 -9.19
C GLY A 37 -4.57 25.62 -8.30
N LEU A 38 -3.49 24.85 -8.10
CA LEU A 38 -2.35 25.25 -7.27
C LEU A 38 -1.21 25.83 -8.13
N PRO A 39 -0.33 26.68 -7.56
CA PRO A 39 0.86 27.17 -8.24
C PRO A 39 1.75 26.02 -8.71
N GLN A 40 2.10 26.01 -10.00
CA GLN A 40 2.89 24.93 -10.58
C GLN A 40 4.33 24.89 -10.04
N ASP A 41 4.88 26.00 -9.55
CA ASP A 41 6.23 26.03 -8.96
C ASP A 41 6.34 25.16 -7.69
N LEU A 42 5.21 24.72 -7.10
CA LEU A 42 5.20 23.72 -6.01
C LEU A 42 5.71 22.34 -6.48
N CYS A 43 5.81 22.10 -7.80
CA CYS A 43 6.40 20.87 -8.34
C CYS A 43 7.88 20.66 -7.95
N TYR A 44 8.54 21.70 -7.43
CA TYR A 44 9.90 21.64 -6.94
C TYR A 44 10.03 21.28 -5.45
N LEU A 45 8.93 21.14 -4.69
CA LEU A 45 9.03 20.60 -3.31
C LEU A 45 9.68 19.21 -3.27
N PRO A 46 9.25 18.22 -4.09
CA PRO A 46 9.89 16.90 -4.13
C PRO A 46 11.39 16.94 -4.50
N MET A 47 11.82 18.01 -5.18
CA MET A 47 13.23 18.23 -5.51
C MET A 47 14.05 18.46 -4.23
N ILE A 48 13.63 19.39 -3.38
CA ILE A 48 14.36 19.69 -2.14
C ILE A 48 14.15 18.65 -1.04
N GLU A 49 13.02 17.95 -1.07
CA GLU A 49 12.69 16.88 -0.11
C GLU A 49 13.54 15.62 -0.33
N SER A 50 13.72 15.21 -1.58
CA SER A 50 14.35 13.90 -1.87
C SER A 50 15.17 13.85 -3.16
N GLY A 51 15.18 14.92 -3.96
CA GLY A 51 15.68 14.88 -5.32
C GLY A 51 14.88 13.94 -6.21
N PHE A 52 13.55 13.91 -6.04
CA PHE A 52 12.62 12.98 -6.71
C PHE A 52 12.93 11.49 -6.49
N ASN A 53 13.56 11.12 -5.38
CA ASN A 53 13.91 9.74 -5.09
C ASN A 53 12.71 8.97 -4.49
N LEU A 54 12.17 8.02 -5.24
CA LEU A 54 11.02 7.20 -4.81
C LEU A 54 11.30 6.35 -3.58
N THR A 55 12.56 6.03 -3.27
CA THR A 55 12.93 5.23 -2.11
C THR A 55 13.68 6.02 -1.04
N ALA A 56 13.68 7.36 -1.11
CA ALA A 56 14.27 8.17 -0.05
C ALA A 56 13.64 7.82 1.30
N PHE A 57 14.47 7.69 2.33
CA PHE A 57 14.08 7.35 3.69
C PHE A 57 14.87 8.25 4.65
N SER A 58 14.18 9.10 5.41
CA SER A 58 14.82 9.99 6.38
C SER A 58 15.05 9.30 7.72
N THR A 59 15.88 9.91 8.57
CA THR A 59 16.06 9.48 9.97
C THR A 59 14.77 9.54 10.78
N ALA A 60 13.85 10.45 10.43
CA ALA A 60 12.51 10.56 11.00
C ALA A 60 11.50 9.58 10.36
N ALA A 61 11.94 8.68 9.48
CA ALA A 61 11.09 7.72 8.74
C ALA A 61 10.08 8.35 7.75
N ALA A 62 10.39 9.55 7.25
CA ALA A 62 9.75 10.11 6.06
C ALA A 62 10.17 9.32 4.81
N VAL A 63 9.25 9.10 3.87
CA VAL A 63 9.50 8.23 2.70
C VAL A 63 9.06 8.84 1.39
N GLY A 64 9.82 8.55 0.34
CA GLY A 64 9.45 8.77 -1.04
C GLY A 64 9.73 10.19 -1.54
N PRO A 65 9.21 10.55 -2.73
CA PRO A 65 9.61 11.79 -3.38
C PRO A 65 9.17 13.03 -2.58
N TRP A 66 8.01 12.94 -1.93
CA TRP A 66 7.40 13.99 -1.10
C TRP A 66 7.76 13.91 0.39
N GLN A 67 8.62 12.95 0.79
CA GLN A 67 9.02 12.74 2.19
C GLN A 67 7.83 12.69 3.17
N PHE A 68 6.85 11.85 2.90
CA PHE A 68 5.71 11.70 3.80
C PHE A 68 6.06 10.88 5.05
N MET A 69 5.73 11.43 6.22
CA MET A 69 5.59 10.66 7.44
C MET A 69 4.44 9.66 7.31
N LYS A 70 4.55 8.49 7.96
CA LYS A 70 3.50 7.44 7.85
C LYS A 70 2.11 7.94 8.27
N GLY A 71 2.02 8.67 9.38
CA GLY A 71 0.75 9.23 9.86
C GLY A 71 0.13 10.20 8.87
N THR A 72 0.92 11.13 8.34
CA THR A 72 0.49 12.10 7.33
C THR A 72 0.10 11.41 6.02
N GLY A 73 0.90 10.48 5.52
CA GLY A 73 0.57 9.71 4.32
C GLY A 73 -0.78 8.99 4.44
N ASN A 74 -1.02 8.30 5.56
CA ASN A 74 -2.31 7.67 5.83
C ASN A 74 -3.47 8.69 5.89
N ARG A 75 -3.26 9.86 6.53
CA ARG A 75 -4.26 10.95 6.60
C ARG A 75 -4.69 11.41 5.21
N PHE A 76 -3.76 11.40 4.24
CA PHE A 76 -4.00 11.78 2.84
C PHE A 76 -4.21 10.60 1.89
N GLY A 77 -4.61 9.44 2.43
CA GLY A 77 -5.11 8.32 1.63
C GLY A 77 -4.04 7.38 1.06
N LEU A 78 -2.77 7.51 1.47
CA LEU A 78 -1.72 6.56 1.08
C LEU A 78 -1.80 5.28 1.92
N SER A 79 -1.82 4.13 1.26
CA SER A 79 -1.71 2.81 1.89
C SER A 79 -0.26 2.51 2.27
N ILE A 80 -0.02 2.28 3.56
CA ILE A 80 1.30 1.98 4.11
C ILE A 80 1.23 0.73 5.00
N ASN A 81 1.58 -0.41 4.41
CA ASN A 81 1.51 -1.73 5.00
C ASN A 81 2.75 -2.58 4.63
N THR A 82 2.72 -3.89 4.93
CA THR A 82 3.86 -4.78 4.71
C THR A 82 4.18 -5.03 3.22
N TYR A 83 3.17 -4.95 2.36
CA TYR A 83 3.28 -5.20 0.92
C TYR A 83 3.37 -3.91 0.12
N GLU A 84 2.78 -2.83 0.62
CA GLU A 84 2.67 -1.54 -0.08
C GLU A 84 3.16 -0.39 0.77
N ASP A 85 3.94 0.50 0.16
CA ASP A 85 4.23 1.82 0.68
C ASP A 85 3.99 2.84 -0.43
N GLU A 86 2.76 3.32 -0.52
CA GLU A 86 2.31 4.24 -1.59
C GLU A 86 2.95 5.62 -1.51
N ARG A 87 3.68 5.92 -0.44
CA ARG A 87 4.58 7.09 -0.40
C ARG A 87 5.65 7.01 -1.48
N ARG A 88 5.97 5.81 -1.98
CA ARG A 88 6.93 5.57 -3.06
C ARG A 88 6.30 5.59 -4.45
N ASP A 89 4.97 5.64 -4.56
CA ASP A 89 4.29 5.81 -5.84
C ASP A 89 4.24 7.32 -6.18
N PRO A 90 4.85 7.77 -7.29
CA PRO A 90 4.98 9.19 -7.58
C PRO A 90 3.64 9.89 -7.78
N GLU A 91 2.64 9.24 -8.36
CA GLU A 91 1.33 9.86 -8.63
C GLU A 91 0.47 9.92 -7.38
N LYS A 92 0.39 8.81 -6.64
CA LYS A 92 -0.38 8.77 -5.39
C LYS A 92 0.22 9.74 -4.37
N ALA A 93 1.55 9.74 -4.21
CA ALA A 93 2.23 10.68 -3.32
C ALA A 93 2.03 12.14 -3.79
N THR A 94 2.01 12.40 -5.10
CA THR A 94 1.74 13.75 -5.62
C THR A 94 0.33 14.23 -5.30
N ARG A 95 -0.70 13.41 -5.53
CA ARG A 95 -2.07 13.76 -5.15
C ARG A 95 -2.23 14.00 -3.65
N ALA A 96 -1.56 13.18 -2.81
CA ALA A 96 -1.52 13.40 -1.36
C ALA A 96 -0.79 14.71 -1.00
N GLY A 97 0.33 15.02 -1.65
CA GLY A 97 1.10 16.26 -1.49
C GLY A 97 0.27 17.51 -1.80
N ILE A 98 -0.41 17.48 -2.94
CA ILE A 98 -1.32 18.54 -3.39
C ILE A 98 -2.48 18.73 -2.42
N ALA A 99 -3.13 17.65 -1.99
CA ALA A 99 -4.22 17.72 -1.03
C ALA A 99 -3.75 18.31 0.31
N TYR A 100 -2.55 17.97 0.77
CA TYR A 100 -1.98 18.52 1.99
C TYR A 100 -1.65 20.01 1.83
N LEU A 101 -0.94 20.39 0.77
CA LEU A 101 -0.59 21.79 0.48
C LEU A 101 -1.83 22.67 0.37
N LYS A 102 -2.93 22.16 -0.20
CA LYS A 102 -4.20 22.88 -0.26
C LYS A 102 -4.75 23.18 1.13
N ILE A 103 -4.80 22.19 2.03
CA ILE A 103 -5.24 22.41 3.42
C ILE A 103 -4.34 23.43 4.14
N LEU A 104 -3.03 23.36 3.93
CA LEU A 104 -2.09 24.29 4.53
C LEU A 104 -2.30 25.72 4.00
N HIS A 105 -2.52 25.87 2.70
CA HIS A 105 -2.83 27.16 2.10
C HIS A 105 -4.17 27.70 2.60
N ASP A 106 -5.23 26.90 2.63
CA ASP A 106 -6.54 27.30 3.13
C ASP A 106 -6.48 27.73 4.62
N ARG A 107 -5.55 27.17 5.39
CA ARG A 107 -5.33 27.52 6.80
C ARG A 107 -4.59 28.84 6.99
N PHE A 108 -3.52 29.07 6.23
CA PHE A 108 -2.61 30.19 6.45
C PHE A 108 -2.77 31.33 5.44
N ASP A 109 -3.55 31.14 4.38
CA ASP A 109 -3.73 32.09 3.26
C ASP A 109 -2.40 32.64 2.71
N SER A 110 -1.38 31.78 2.68
CA SER A 110 -0.02 32.14 2.30
C SER A 110 0.76 30.92 1.86
N TRP A 111 1.24 30.93 0.62
CA TRP A 111 2.09 29.84 0.12
C TRP A 111 3.41 29.71 0.88
N TYR A 112 3.98 30.82 1.35
CA TYR A 112 5.21 30.75 2.15
C TYR A 112 4.97 30.04 3.49
N LEU A 113 3.86 30.34 4.17
CA LEU A 113 3.51 29.64 5.40
C LEU A 113 3.02 28.21 5.15
N ALA A 114 2.33 27.95 4.05
CA ALA A 114 1.94 26.60 3.68
C ALA A 114 3.17 25.71 3.45
N VAL A 115 4.18 26.20 2.72
CA VAL A 115 5.45 25.49 2.51
C VAL A 115 6.22 25.35 3.83
N ALA A 116 6.27 26.38 4.67
CA ALA A 116 6.88 26.29 5.99
C ALA A 116 6.19 25.24 6.89
N ALA A 117 4.85 25.17 6.85
CA ALA A 117 4.04 24.21 7.58
C ALA A 117 4.20 22.78 7.03
N TYR A 118 4.46 22.63 5.74
CA TYR A 118 4.76 21.34 5.15
C TYR A 118 6.00 20.70 5.80
N ASN A 119 7.05 21.50 6.01
CA ASN A 119 8.29 21.08 6.69
C ASN A 119 8.12 20.94 8.21
N ALA A 120 7.54 21.94 8.88
CA ALA A 120 7.54 22.03 10.35
C ALA A 120 6.30 21.44 11.04
N GLY A 121 5.27 21.12 10.26
CA GLY A 121 3.92 20.83 10.72
C GLY A 121 3.07 22.08 10.97
N GLU A 122 1.77 21.97 10.67
CA GLU A 122 0.76 23.05 10.81
C GLU A 122 0.75 23.67 12.21
N GLY A 123 0.77 22.86 13.28
CA GLY A 123 0.75 23.37 14.65
C GLY A 123 2.00 24.15 15.05
N THR A 124 3.15 23.93 14.40
CA THR A 124 4.35 24.72 14.65
C THR A 124 4.22 26.13 14.08
N ILE A 125 3.60 26.25 12.91
CA ILE A 125 3.35 27.55 12.29
C ILE A 125 2.25 28.30 13.04
N ASP A 126 1.17 27.64 13.46
CA ASP A 126 0.12 28.27 14.30
C ASP A 126 0.74 28.93 15.54
N ARG A 127 1.54 28.18 16.31
CA ARG A 127 2.20 28.70 17.51
C ARG A 127 3.14 29.88 17.20
N ALA A 128 3.80 29.87 16.05
CA ALA A 128 4.69 30.95 15.65
C ALA A 128 3.89 32.22 15.28
N VAL A 129 2.77 32.06 14.55
CA VAL A 129 1.84 33.13 14.21
C VAL A 129 1.25 33.75 15.49
N ASP A 130 0.74 32.91 16.39
CA ASP A 130 0.15 33.34 17.68
C ASP A 130 1.18 34.09 18.54
N LYS A 131 2.40 33.53 18.67
CA LYS A 131 3.47 34.12 19.47
C LYS A 131 3.91 35.49 18.96
N CYS A 132 3.90 35.70 17.65
CA CYS A 132 4.54 36.87 17.02
C CYS A 132 3.56 37.85 16.37
N GLY A 133 2.26 37.54 16.42
CA GLY A 133 1.17 38.39 15.98
C GLY A 133 1.23 38.73 14.50
N THR A 134 1.75 37.84 13.66
CA THR A 134 1.92 38.10 12.22
C THR A 134 1.78 36.81 11.42
N ASN A 135 1.13 36.92 10.26
CA ASN A 135 0.94 35.84 9.29
C ASN A 135 1.88 35.98 8.08
N ASP A 136 2.95 36.76 8.22
CA ASP A 136 4.00 36.93 7.21
C ASP A 136 5.22 36.07 7.57
N PHE A 137 5.57 35.13 6.67
CA PHE A 137 6.70 34.22 6.87
C PHE A 137 8.03 34.96 7.13
N TRP A 138 8.30 36.05 6.41
CA TRP A 138 9.56 36.78 6.50
C TRP A 138 9.67 37.51 7.83
N GLN A 139 8.55 38.05 8.34
CA GLN A 139 8.50 38.62 9.68
C GLN A 139 8.69 37.55 10.76
N LEU A 140 8.03 36.40 10.64
CA LEU A 140 8.21 35.28 11.58
C LEU A 140 9.66 34.77 11.60
N ALA A 141 10.29 34.68 10.42
CA ALA A 141 11.68 34.27 10.29
C ALA A 141 12.64 35.28 10.91
N LYS A 142 12.41 36.58 10.68
CA LYS A 142 13.22 37.69 11.22
C LYS A 142 13.09 37.81 12.75
N LYS A 143 11.89 37.61 13.29
CA LYS A 143 11.62 37.61 14.74
C LYS A 143 12.02 36.30 15.44
N GLU A 144 12.62 35.35 14.71
CA GLU A 144 13.07 34.04 15.22
C GLU A 144 11.95 33.21 15.88
N CYS A 145 10.71 33.37 15.41
CA CYS A 145 9.55 32.65 15.92
C CYS A 145 9.47 31.21 15.40
N LEU A 146 10.21 30.93 14.32
CA LEU A 146 10.25 29.66 13.62
C LEU A 146 11.54 28.90 13.92
N PRO A 147 11.50 27.55 13.96
CA PRO A 147 12.71 26.73 14.01
C PRO A 147 13.71 27.11 12.92
N LEU A 148 15.01 27.02 13.21
CA LEU A 148 16.06 27.41 12.26
C LEU A 148 15.95 26.65 10.93
N GLU A 149 15.61 25.36 10.98
CA GLU A 149 15.38 24.53 9.79
C GLU A 149 14.26 25.11 8.91
N THR A 150 13.11 25.43 9.50
CA THR A 150 11.96 25.98 8.79
C THR A 150 12.21 27.37 8.22
N ARG A 151 12.95 28.23 8.95
CA ARG A 151 13.39 29.55 8.45
C ARG A 151 14.24 29.43 7.19
N ARG A 152 15.00 28.34 7.08
CA ARG A 152 15.89 28.04 5.97
C ARG A 152 15.18 27.35 4.80
N TYR A 153 14.15 26.57 5.09
CA TYR A 153 13.43 25.74 4.13
C TYR A 153 12.77 26.53 2.99
N VAL A 154 12.06 27.62 3.29
CA VAL A 154 11.39 28.42 2.24
C VAL A 154 12.41 29.11 1.31
N PRO A 155 13.47 29.79 1.81
CA PRO A 155 14.56 30.28 0.94
C PRO A 155 15.26 29.19 0.11
N GLN A 156 15.43 27.97 0.66
CA GLN A 156 15.96 26.84 -0.09
C GLN A 156 15.07 26.47 -1.28
N LEU A 157 13.75 26.37 -1.06
CA LEU A 157 12.80 26.09 -2.14
C LEU A 157 12.87 27.17 -3.22
N ILE A 158 12.86 28.45 -2.84
CA ILE A 158 12.94 29.57 -3.80
C ILE A 158 14.23 29.47 -4.64
N ALA A 159 15.37 29.21 -4.01
CA ALA A 159 16.63 29.03 -4.73
C ALA A 159 16.58 27.84 -5.71
N ALA A 160 16.02 26.71 -5.28
CA ALA A 160 15.85 25.54 -6.14
C ALA A 160 14.94 25.85 -7.34
N ILE A 161 13.83 26.58 -7.14
CA ILE A 161 12.93 27.02 -8.21
C ILE A 161 13.66 27.92 -9.21
N LEU A 162 14.42 28.92 -8.72
CA LEU A 162 15.15 29.85 -9.58
C LEU A 162 16.16 29.12 -10.47
N ILE A 163 16.93 28.20 -9.88
CA ILE A 163 17.92 27.40 -10.63
C ILE A 163 17.21 26.47 -11.60
N ALA A 164 16.20 25.73 -11.16
CA ALA A 164 15.56 24.71 -12.00
C ALA A 164 14.72 25.28 -13.14
N LYS A 165 14.30 26.54 -13.07
CA LYS A 165 13.63 27.25 -14.18
C LYS A 165 14.61 27.82 -15.20
N ASN A 166 15.84 28.12 -14.79
CA ASN A 166 16.87 28.72 -15.64
C ASN A 166 18.25 28.08 -15.39
N PRO A 167 18.41 26.76 -15.58
CA PRO A 167 19.62 26.03 -15.15
C PRO A 167 20.90 26.58 -15.77
N GLU A 168 20.86 27.01 -17.02
CA GLU A 168 21.99 27.55 -17.78
C GLU A 168 22.53 28.85 -17.16
N VAL A 169 21.64 29.72 -16.67
CA VAL A 169 22.01 30.99 -15.98
C VAL A 169 22.85 30.72 -14.73
N TYR A 170 22.59 29.59 -14.06
CA TYR A 170 23.32 29.15 -12.88
C TYR A 170 24.43 28.14 -13.21
N GLY A 171 24.82 28.08 -14.50
CA GLY A 171 25.93 27.31 -15.01
C GLY A 171 25.63 25.84 -15.23
N PHE A 172 24.41 25.35 -15.04
CA PHE A 172 24.02 23.95 -15.31
C PHE A 172 23.75 23.75 -16.81
N ASN A 173 24.83 23.66 -17.58
CA ASN A 173 24.77 23.33 -19.00
C ASN A 173 24.71 21.81 -19.21
N ASP A 174 24.17 21.38 -20.34
CA ASP A 174 24.20 19.99 -20.83
C ASP A 174 23.53 18.96 -19.91
N ILE A 175 22.46 19.35 -19.22
CA ILE A 175 21.68 18.42 -18.40
C ILE A 175 20.88 17.46 -19.30
N ALA A 176 21.25 16.18 -19.28
CA ALA A 176 20.50 15.11 -19.92
C ALA A 176 19.29 14.70 -19.06
N TYR A 177 18.16 15.39 -19.22
CA TYR A 177 16.93 15.09 -18.49
C TYR A 177 16.39 13.67 -18.77
N GLU A 178 15.92 13.00 -17.73
CA GLU A 178 15.19 11.74 -17.87
C GLU A 178 13.87 11.96 -18.62
N LYS A 179 13.47 10.98 -19.42
CA LYS A 179 12.19 11.02 -20.15
C LYS A 179 11.01 10.98 -19.18
N PRO A 180 9.88 11.64 -19.51
CA PRO A 180 8.66 11.58 -18.71
C PRO A 180 8.25 10.14 -18.41
N LEU A 181 7.75 9.91 -17.19
CA LEU A 181 7.27 8.61 -16.78
C LEU A 181 6.11 8.15 -17.69
N ALA A 182 6.30 7.04 -18.37
CA ALA A 182 5.29 6.42 -19.23
C ALA A 182 5.19 4.93 -18.90
N TYR A 183 3.96 4.43 -18.76
CA TYR A 183 3.67 3.04 -18.46
C TYR A 183 2.23 2.68 -18.88
N GLY A 184 1.99 1.41 -19.13
CA GLY A 184 0.66 0.80 -19.23
C GLY A 184 0.22 0.20 -17.90
N THR A 185 -1.07 -0.13 -17.77
CA THR A 185 -1.58 -0.81 -16.58
C THR A 185 -2.20 -2.14 -16.96
N CYS A 186 -1.93 -3.19 -16.18
CA CYS A 186 -2.50 -4.52 -16.35
C CYS A 186 -3.06 -5.05 -15.02
N GLU A 187 -4.27 -5.60 -15.07
CA GLU A 187 -4.89 -6.26 -13.92
C GLU A 187 -4.31 -7.67 -13.75
N VAL A 188 -3.77 -7.94 -12.57
CA VAL A 188 -3.20 -9.25 -12.23
C VAL A 188 -3.89 -9.86 -10.99
N PRO A 189 -3.85 -11.19 -10.83
CA PRO A 189 -4.33 -11.84 -9.61
C PRO A 189 -3.54 -11.42 -8.37
N ARG A 190 -4.14 -11.62 -7.20
CA ARG A 190 -3.50 -11.46 -5.89
C ARG A 190 -2.21 -12.26 -5.74
N GLY A 191 -1.24 -11.72 -5.03
CA GLY A 191 0.05 -12.40 -4.76
C GLY A 191 0.93 -12.60 -6.00
N THR A 192 0.62 -11.98 -7.14
CA THR A 192 1.45 -12.05 -8.35
C THR A 192 2.81 -11.41 -8.09
N SER A 193 3.89 -12.15 -8.36
CA SER A 193 5.26 -11.64 -8.28
C SER A 193 5.57 -10.72 -9.46
N LEU A 194 6.24 -9.60 -9.21
CA LEU A 194 6.74 -8.72 -10.26
C LEU A 194 7.81 -9.38 -11.14
N LYS A 195 8.47 -10.43 -10.66
CA LYS A 195 9.34 -11.27 -11.51
C LYS A 195 8.54 -12.05 -12.55
N ALA A 196 7.34 -12.54 -12.18
CA ALA A 196 6.44 -13.17 -13.14
C ALA A 196 5.90 -12.16 -14.16
N VAL A 197 5.58 -10.94 -13.70
CA VAL A 197 5.19 -9.82 -14.58
C VAL A 197 6.29 -9.49 -15.57
N ALA A 198 7.54 -9.38 -15.11
CA ALA A 198 8.69 -9.10 -15.96
C ALA A 198 8.88 -10.15 -17.07
N VAL A 199 8.81 -11.44 -16.70
CA VAL A 199 8.85 -12.56 -17.68
C VAL A 199 7.68 -12.49 -18.66
N ALA A 200 6.47 -12.18 -18.18
CA ALA A 200 5.30 -12.08 -19.05
C ALA A 200 5.36 -10.87 -20.00
N CYS A 201 5.96 -9.77 -19.57
CA CYS A 201 6.18 -8.57 -20.38
C CYS A 201 7.40 -8.67 -21.32
N ASP A 202 8.23 -9.71 -21.17
CA ASP A 202 9.55 -9.81 -21.82
C ASP A 202 10.44 -8.58 -21.58
N THR A 203 10.51 -8.15 -20.31
CA THR A 203 11.28 -6.96 -19.90
C THR A 203 12.13 -7.25 -18.66
N PRO A 204 13.23 -6.52 -18.45
CA PRO A 204 14.03 -6.66 -17.25
C PRO A 204 13.21 -6.43 -15.97
N PHE A 205 13.45 -7.25 -14.95
CA PHE A 205 12.77 -7.12 -13.66
C PHE A 205 12.87 -5.71 -13.07
N GLU A 206 14.04 -5.08 -13.18
CA GLU A 206 14.28 -3.73 -12.66
C GLU A 206 13.36 -2.69 -13.31
N GLU A 207 13.01 -2.83 -14.58
CA GLU A 207 12.13 -1.88 -15.26
C GLU A 207 10.71 -1.94 -14.67
N VAL A 208 10.16 -3.16 -14.56
CA VAL A 208 8.86 -3.39 -13.91
C VAL A 208 8.89 -3.00 -12.43
N TRP A 209 9.97 -3.29 -11.72
CA TRP A 209 10.08 -3.01 -10.29
C TRP A 209 10.20 -1.50 -9.99
N ASN A 210 10.87 -0.75 -10.86
CA ASN A 210 10.95 0.70 -10.76
C ASN A 210 9.60 1.38 -11.02
N LEU A 211 8.80 0.86 -11.96
CA LEU A 211 7.43 1.32 -12.16
C LEU A 211 6.53 1.05 -10.95
N ASN A 212 6.78 -0.02 -10.19
CA ASN A 212 5.98 -0.45 -9.05
C ASN A 212 6.74 -0.39 -7.73
N ARG A 213 7.52 0.69 -7.51
CA ARG A 213 8.40 0.83 -6.35
C ARG A 213 7.68 0.80 -5.00
N HIS A 214 6.38 1.12 -5.00
CA HIS A 214 5.50 1.01 -3.83
C HIS A 214 5.26 -0.44 -3.39
N LEU A 215 5.41 -1.44 -4.27
CA LEU A 215 5.30 -2.86 -3.91
C LEU A 215 6.58 -3.34 -3.21
N CYS A 216 6.63 -3.16 -1.89
CA CYS A 216 7.78 -3.44 -1.02
C CYS A 216 8.28 -4.89 -1.08
N LYS A 217 7.41 -5.85 -1.42
CA LYS A 217 7.76 -7.28 -1.54
C LYS A 217 7.98 -7.74 -2.98
N ALA A 218 8.02 -6.82 -3.94
CA ALA A 218 8.06 -7.14 -5.37
C ALA A 218 6.95 -8.13 -5.78
N MET A 219 5.78 -7.97 -5.16
CA MET A 219 4.57 -8.73 -5.46
C MET A 219 3.34 -7.93 -5.06
N THR A 220 2.23 -8.18 -5.75
CA THR A 220 0.94 -7.60 -5.40
C THR A 220 0.45 -8.13 -4.06
N PRO A 221 -0.30 -7.35 -3.27
CA PRO A 221 -0.82 -7.79 -1.98
C PRO A 221 -1.66 -9.07 -2.09
N PRO A 222 -1.53 -10.02 -1.15
CA PRO A 222 -2.33 -11.25 -1.17
C PRO A 222 -3.80 -11.03 -0.75
N GLY A 223 -4.13 -9.86 -0.20
CA GLY A 223 -5.49 -9.53 0.25
C GLY A 223 -6.44 -9.00 -0.83
N ALA A 224 -5.91 -8.38 -1.89
CA ALA A 224 -6.71 -7.78 -2.97
C ALA A 224 -7.03 -8.83 -4.04
N SER A 225 -8.28 -9.01 -4.46
CA SER A 225 -8.66 -10.04 -5.45
C SER A 225 -8.00 -9.84 -6.82
N ARG A 226 -7.92 -8.59 -7.26
CA ARG A 226 -7.21 -8.12 -8.45
C ARG A 226 -6.39 -6.89 -8.10
N TYR A 227 -5.35 -6.63 -8.88
CA TYR A 227 -4.45 -5.51 -8.67
C TYR A 227 -3.94 -4.94 -9.99
N ALA A 228 -4.02 -3.63 -10.15
CA ALA A 228 -3.44 -2.87 -11.25
C ALA A 228 -1.92 -2.75 -11.09
N VAL A 229 -1.15 -3.46 -11.92
CA VAL A 229 0.32 -3.34 -11.97
C VAL A 229 0.72 -2.46 -13.14
N LYS A 230 1.69 -1.57 -12.91
CA LYS A 230 2.30 -0.72 -13.95
C LYS A 230 3.30 -1.54 -14.76
N VAL A 231 3.20 -1.51 -16.09
CA VAL A 231 4.07 -2.26 -17.01
C VAL A 231 4.65 -1.31 -18.06
N PRO A 232 5.80 -1.63 -18.69
CA PRO A 232 6.34 -0.81 -19.76
C PRO A 232 5.34 -0.64 -20.91
N VAL A 233 5.33 0.55 -21.51
CA VAL A 233 4.39 0.90 -22.58
C VAL A 233 4.49 -0.10 -23.74
N GLY A 234 3.34 -0.59 -24.22
CA GLY A 234 3.27 -1.51 -25.35
C GLY A 234 3.37 -2.99 -24.96
N THR A 235 3.64 -3.31 -23.70
CA THR A 235 3.74 -4.70 -23.21
C THR A 235 2.42 -5.27 -22.69
N GLU A 236 1.35 -4.49 -22.64
CA GLU A 236 0.08 -4.86 -21.99
C GLU A 236 -0.57 -6.08 -22.64
N LYS A 237 -0.62 -6.10 -23.98
CA LYS A 237 -1.16 -7.23 -24.75
C LYS A 237 -0.30 -8.49 -24.58
N LEU A 238 1.02 -8.32 -24.58
CA LEU A 238 1.98 -9.41 -24.40
C LEU A 238 1.85 -10.01 -23.00
N MET A 239 1.79 -9.16 -21.98
CA MET A 239 1.56 -9.51 -20.58
C MET A 239 0.28 -10.31 -20.40
N ALA A 240 -0.85 -9.85 -20.95
CA ALA A 240 -2.12 -10.55 -20.87
C ALA A 240 -2.08 -11.96 -21.47
N ARG A 241 -1.36 -12.14 -22.60
CA ARG A 241 -1.18 -13.44 -23.26
C ARG A 241 -0.25 -14.37 -22.46
N ASN A 242 0.84 -13.83 -21.91
CA ASN A 242 1.92 -14.63 -21.34
C ASN A 242 1.70 -14.96 -19.86
N LEU A 243 1.08 -14.07 -19.07
CA LEU A 243 0.96 -14.24 -17.62
C LEU A 243 0.34 -15.59 -17.20
N PRO A 244 -0.74 -16.11 -17.84
CA PRO A 244 -1.30 -17.42 -17.49
C PRO A 244 -0.34 -18.61 -17.72
N ARG A 245 0.66 -18.41 -18.59
CA ARG A 245 1.67 -19.41 -18.98
C ARG A 245 2.96 -19.30 -18.18
N VAL A 246 3.12 -18.26 -17.36
CA VAL A 246 4.28 -18.14 -16.48
C VAL A 246 4.15 -19.13 -15.34
N LYS A 247 5.11 -20.05 -15.21
CA LYS A 247 5.19 -20.96 -14.08
C LYS A 247 6.32 -20.57 -13.14
N ALA A 248 6.04 -20.73 -11.86
CA ALA A 248 7.03 -20.62 -10.80
C ALA A 248 7.68 -21.99 -10.58
N THR A 249 8.99 -22.07 -10.80
CA THR A 249 9.80 -23.25 -10.48
C THR A 249 10.74 -22.88 -9.34
N THR A 250 10.68 -23.63 -8.24
CA THR A 250 11.63 -23.47 -7.14
C THR A 250 12.93 -24.19 -7.49
N VAL A 251 13.99 -23.42 -7.70
CA VAL A 251 15.34 -23.94 -7.93
C VAL A 251 16.11 -23.85 -6.61
N THR A 252 16.77 -24.94 -6.23
CA THR A 252 17.70 -24.94 -5.08
C THR A 252 19.11 -24.86 -5.61
N GLU A 253 19.73 -23.69 -5.43
CA GLU A 253 21.13 -23.47 -5.76
C GLU A 253 21.99 -23.72 -4.52
N TYR A 254 23.26 -24.08 -4.74
CA TYR A 254 24.21 -24.31 -3.66
C TYR A 254 25.40 -23.38 -3.82
N LYS A 255 25.60 -22.49 -2.85
CA LYS A 255 26.83 -21.72 -2.73
C LYS A 255 27.81 -22.47 -1.84
N THR A 256 29.07 -22.55 -2.24
CA THR A 256 30.13 -23.11 -1.40
C THR A 256 30.64 -22.03 -0.44
N HIS A 257 30.54 -22.28 0.87
CA HIS A 257 31.14 -21.48 1.93
C HIS A 257 32.30 -22.24 2.55
N VAL A 258 33.42 -21.57 2.80
CA VAL A 258 34.57 -22.17 3.49
C VAL A 258 34.57 -21.68 4.93
N VAL A 259 34.53 -22.62 5.87
CA VAL A 259 34.47 -22.34 7.31
C VAL A 259 35.76 -21.66 7.77
N GLN A 260 35.63 -20.48 8.37
CA GLN A 260 36.75 -19.75 8.97
C GLN A 260 37.11 -20.30 10.36
N ASP A 261 38.29 -19.96 10.87
CA ASP A 261 38.69 -20.36 12.22
C ASP A 261 37.72 -19.78 13.28
N GLY A 262 37.35 -20.62 14.26
CA GLY A 262 36.35 -20.30 15.30
C GLY A 262 34.90 -20.11 14.80
N GLU A 263 34.60 -20.35 13.53
CA GLU A 263 33.25 -20.13 12.98
C GLU A 263 32.24 -21.21 13.41
N THR A 264 31.04 -20.77 13.78
CA THR A 264 29.96 -21.66 14.23
C THR A 264 28.83 -21.77 13.20
N VAL A 265 28.08 -22.89 13.24
CA VAL A 265 26.88 -23.09 12.42
C VAL A 265 25.89 -21.93 12.58
N GLY A 266 25.74 -21.39 13.79
CA GLY A 266 24.85 -20.25 14.05
C GLY A 266 25.28 -18.98 13.30
N ARG A 267 26.60 -18.71 13.23
CA ARG A 267 27.14 -17.56 12.49
C ARG A 267 26.92 -17.73 10.99
N VAL A 268 27.23 -18.90 10.44
CA VAL A 268 26.98 -19.23 9.02
C VAL A 268 25.48 -19.11 8.69
N CYS A 269 24.61 -19.64 9.54
CA CYS A 269 23.15 -19.54 9.35
C CYS A 269 22.65 -18.10 9.31
N LYS A 270 23.19 -17.21 10.16
CA LYS A 270 22.83 -15.78 10.16
C LYS A 270 23.32 -15.08 8.90
N ILE A 271 24.56 -15.33 8.48
CA ILE A 271 25.15 -14.73 7.26
C ILE A 271 24.29 -15.06 6.03
N TYR A 272 23.90 -16.33 5.89
CA TYR A 272 23.14 -16.81 4.73
C TYR A 272 21.63 -16.79 4.92
N ASN A 273 21.14 -16.35 6.08
CA ASN A 273 19.73 -16.37 6.48
C ASN A 273 19.05 -17.73 6.24
N ILE A 274 19.69 -18.81 6.69
CA ILE A 274 19.18 -20.19 6.58
C ILE A 274 18.97 -20.83 7.94
N ASN A 275 18.01 -21.75 8.04
CA ASN A 275 17.78 -22.50 9.26
C ASN A 275 18.93 -23.51 9.48
N LYS A 276 19.38 -23.64 10.73
CA LYS A 276 20.33 -24.67 11.20
C LYS A 276 20.02 -26.06 10.64
N THR A 277 18.76 -26.47 10.71
CA THR A 277 18.33 -27.81 10.22
C THR A 277 18.55 -27.95 8.72
N THR A 278 18.25 -26.91 7.94
CA THR A 278 18.45 -26.89 6.49
C THR A 278 19.93 -26.97 6.14
N LEU A 279 20.78 -26.19 6.82
CA LEU A 279 22.22 -26.20 6.61
C LEU A 279 22.84 -27.57 6.92
N LEU A 280 22.47 -28.17 8.06
CA LEU A 280 22.98 -29.47 8.46
C LEU A 280 22.54 -30.57 7.49
N LYS A 281 21.25 -30.60 7.11
CA LYS A 281 20.74 -31.57 6.13
C LYS A 281 21.40 -31.42 4.76
N ALA A 282 21.59 -30.20 4.26
CA ALA A 282 22.23 -29.97 2.97
C ALA A 282 23.72 -30.38 2.93
N ASN A 283 24.35 -30.52 4.09
CA ASN A 283 25.75 -30.93 4.24
C ASN A 283 25.91 -32.31 4.86
N ASN A 284 24.82 -33.06 5.05
CA ASN A 284 24.80 -34.35 5.74
C ASN A 284 25.49 -34.32 7.12
N LEU A 285 25.44 -33.19 7.83
CA LEU A 285 26.07 -33.02 9.13
C LEU A 285 25.14 -33.49 10.25
N ARG A 286 25.64 -34.37 11.12
CA ARG A 286 24.91 -34.89 12.28
C ARG A 286 25.01 -33.99 13.51
N SER A 287 26.02 -33.12 13.57
CA SER A 287 26.25 -32.20 14.69
C SER A 287 26.53 -30.78 14.20
N ALA A 288 26.43 -29.81 15.10
CA ALA A 288 26.69 -28.41 14.79
C ALA A 288 28.17 -28.01 14.91
N ARG A 289 29.08 -28.98 15.03
CA ARG A 289 30.52 -28.75 15.10
C ARG A 289 31.05 -28.57 13.68
N LEU A 290 31.73 -27.46 13.42
CA LEU A 290 32.42 -27.19 12.17
C LEU A 290 33.93 -27.26 12.40
N THR A 291 34.67 -27.71 11.40
CA THR A 291 36.13 -27.67 11.41
C THR A 291 36.63 -26.53 10.52
N PRO A 292 37.72 -25.82 10.90
CA PRO A 292 38.32 -24.81 10.03
C PRO A 292 38.62 -25.37 8.64
N SER A 293 38.43 -24.54 7.60
CA SER A 293 38.57 -24.90 6.17
C SER A 293 37.57 -25.93 5.63
N GLN A 294 36.58 -26.37 6.42
CA GLN A 294 35.50 -27.22 5.94
C GLN A 294 34.67 -26.49 4.87
N ARG A 295 34.33 -27.18 3.78
CA ARG A 295 33.49 -26.62 2.71
C ARG A 295 32.03 -27.00 2.97
N LEU A 296 31.18 -25.99 3.18
CA LEU A 296 29.75 -26.13 3.36
C LEU A 296 29.01 -25.75 2.08
N ARG A 297 28.12 -26.63 1.62
CA ARG A 297 27.09 -26.37 0.63
C ARG A 297 25.94 -25.63 1.29
N ILE A 298 25.82 -24.35 1.00
CA ILE A 298 24.77 -23.48 1.51
C ILE A 298 23.60 -23.50 0.51
N PRO A 299 22.48 -24.17 0.82
CA PRO A 299 21.32 -24.18 -0.07
C PRO A 299 20.63 -22.82 -0.04
N SER A 300 20.33 -22.27 -1.21
CA SER A 300 19.46 -21.11 -1.39
C SER A 300 18.31 -21.50 -2.31
N GLN A 301 17.08 -21.40 -1.81
CA GLN A 301 15.88 -21.63 -2.61
C GLN A 301 15.46 -20.33 -3.28
N SER A 302 15.50 -20.32 -4.61
CA SER A 302 15.07 -19.20 -5.43
C SER A 302 13.89 -19.64 -6.27
N THR A 303 12.85 -18.80 -6.34
CA THR A 303 11.76 -19.02 -7.29
C THR A 303 12.13 -18.35 -8.60
N VAL A 304 12.27 -19.16 -9.65
CA VAL A 304 12.48 -18.71 -11.02
C VAL A 304 11.14 -18.76 -11.74
N PHE A 305 10.85 -17.73 -12.52
CA PHE A 305 9.68 -17.68 -13.37
C PHE A 305 10.12 -17.92 -14.80
N ALA A 306 9.45 -18.84 -15.49
CA ALA A 306 9.73 -19.15 -16.88
C ALA A 306 8.43 -19.22 -17.66
N LEU A 307 8.47 -18.73 -18.91
CA LEU A 307 7.38 -18.86 -19.85
C LEU A 307 7.36 -20.29 -20.40
N GLN A 308 6.20 -20.94 -20.37
CA GLN A 308 6.04 -22.24 -21.03
C GLN A 308 5.73 -22.05 -22.52
N ASP A 309 6.28 -22.95 -23.36
CA ASP A 309 6.01 -22.99 -24.79
C ASP A 309 4.51 -23.11 -25.10
N GLU A 310 4.06 -22.48 -26.18
CA GLU A 310 2.65 -22.54 -26.60
C GLU A 310 2.21 -23.99 -26.87
N SER A 311 3.11 -24.83 -27.37
CA SER A 311 2.87 -26.25 -27.62
C SER A 311 2.88 -27.13 -26.36
N ALA A 312 3.37 -26.62 -25.23
CA ALA A 312 3.40 -27.31 -23.94
C ALA A 312 2.27 -26.85 -23.00
N ALA A 313 1.44 -25.89 -23.43
CA ALA A 313 0.14 -25.71 -22.83
C ALA A 313 -0.63 -27.02 -23.06
N PRO A 314 -1.20 -27.67 -22.01
CA PRO A 314 -2.20 -28.68 -22.28
C PRO A 314 -3.25 -27.99 -23.13
N THR A 315 -3.58 -28.57 -24.28
CA THR A 315 -4.75 -28.21 -25.08
C THR A 315 -5.98 -28.33 -24.18
N ARG A 316 -6.25 -27.29 -23.39
CA ARG A 316 -7.59 -26.94 -23.01
C ARG A 316 -8.10 -26.14 -24.20
N THR A 317 -8.50 -26.89 -25.22
CA THR A 317 -9.56 -26.46 -26.12
C THR A 317 -10.58 -25.68 -25.31
N ALA A 318 -10.94 -24.52 -25.84
CA ALA A 318 -11.93 -23.60 -25.31
C ALA A 318 -13.02 -24.30 -24.49
N SER A 319 -12.99 -24.07 -23.17
CA SER A 319 -14.19 -24.13 -22.33
C SER A 319 -14.38 -22.77 -21.66
N LEU A 320 -14.49 -21.72 -22.48
CA LEU A 320 -15.29 -20.55 -22.13
C LEU A 320 -16.75 -20.94 -22.34
N ALA A 321 -17.27 -21.75 -21.43
CA ALA A 321 -18.68 -22.06 -21.18
C ALA A 321 -18.72 -23.36 -20.37
N ASN A 322 -18.41 -23.25 -19.08
CA ASN A 322 -19.15 -24.04 -18.09
C ASN A 322 -19.02 -23.28 -16.77
N ASP A 323 -20.07 -22.54 -16.46
CA ASP A 323 -20.61 -22.54 -15.11
C ASP A 323 -20.77 -24.01 -14.69
N SER A 324 -19.70 -24.63 -14.19
CA SER A 324 -19.86 -25.77 -13.31
C SER A 324 -20.47 -25.19 -12.05
N ALA A 325 -21.80 -25.19 -12.02
CA ALA A 325 -22.60 -24.91 -10.86
C ALA A 325 -21.99 -25.65 -9.67
N THR A 326 -21.26 -24.94 -8.81
CA THR A 326 -20.72 -25.54 -7.61
C THR A 326 -21.92 -25.92 -6.76
N LYS A 327 -22.24 -27.21 -6.67
CA LYS A 327 -23.34 -27.68 -5.83
C LYS A 327 -22.94 -27.39 -4.39
N GLN A 328 -23.62 -26.41 -3.79
CA GLN A 328 -23.45 -26.09 -2.39
C GLN A 328 -24.23 -27.10 -1.55
N VAL A 329 -23.53 -27.81 -0.68
CA VAL A 329 -24.13 -28.73 0.29
C VAL A 329 -23.88 -28.17 1.68
N VAL A 330 -24.94 -28.08 2.48
CA VAL A 330 -24.86 -27.68 3.88
C VAL A 330 -24.88 -28.93 4.75
N HIS A 331 -23.78 -29.18 5.46
CA HIS A 331 -23.64 -30.32 6.39
C HIS A 331 -23.82 -29.86 7.83
N LYS A 332 -24.79 -30.42 8.55
CA LYS A 332 -25.00 -30.18 9.98
C LYS A 332 -24.15 -31.14 10.80
N ILE A 333 -23.23 -30.62 11.60
CA ILE A 333 -22.26 -31.38 12.39
C ILE A 333 -22.98 -32.23 13.45
N LYS A 334 -22.77 -33.54 13.45
CA LYS A 334 -23.31 -34.46 14.47
C LYS A 334 -22.41 -34.47 15.72
N PRO A 335 -22.95 -34.84 16.91
CA PRO A 335 -22.13 -35.02 18.11
C PRO A 335 -20.96 -35.98 17.86
N GLY A 336 -19.73 -35.52 18.12
CA GLY A 336 -18.51 -36.30 17.93
C GLY A 336 -17.84 -36.20 16.54
N GLU A 337 -18.45 -35.53 15.56
CA GLU A 337 -17.81 -35.32 14.24
C GLU A 337 -16.66 -34.30 14.31
N THR A 338 -15.58 -34.56 13.56
CA THR A 338 -14.44 -33.66 13.44
C THR A 338 -14.36 -33.06 12.03
N LEU A 339 -13.77 -31.87 11.90
CA LEU A 339 -13.59 -31.20 10.61
C LEU A 339 -12.78 -32.06 9.62
N ALA A 340 -11.84 -32.87 10.13
CA ALA A 340 -11.05 -33.80 9.35
C ALA A 340 -11.90 -34.98 8.81
N ALA A 341 -12.81 -35.52 9.62
CA ALA A 341 -13.72 -36.59 9.19
C ALA A 341 -14.70 -36.08 8.11
N ILE A 342 -15.25 -34.88 8.29
CA ILE A 342 -16.16 -34.24 7.32
C ILE A 342 -15.41 -33.91 6.03
N ALA A 343 -14.21 -33.33 6.11
CA ALA A 343 -13.39 -33.04 4.93
C ALA A 343 -13.08 -34.30 4.11
N LYS A 344 -12.78 -35.42 4.79
CA LYS A 344 -12.54 -36.73 4.17
C LYS A 344 -13.82 -37.28 3.53
N GLN A 345 -14.97 -37.17 4.20
CA GLN A 345 -16.27 -37.64 3.70
C GLN A 345 -16.68 -36.94 2.39
N TYR A 346 -16.40 -35.65 2.27
CA TYR A 346 -16.76 -34.84 1.09
C TYR A 346 -15.61 -34.69 0.09
N HIS A 347 -14.51 -35.43 0.27
CA HIS A 347 -13.30 -35.37 -0.57
C HIS A 347 -12.77 -33.93 -0.79
N VAL A 348 -12.85 -33.07 0.23
CA VAL A 348 -12.33 -31.70 0.19
C VAL A 348 -11.16 -31.56 1.16
N SER A 349 -10.21 -30.67 0.89
CA SER A 349 -9.11 -30.47 1.82
C SER A 349 -9.58 -29.72 3.07
N MET A 350 -9.11 -30.15 4.24
CA MET A 350 -9.45 -29.53 5.53
C MET A 350 -9.16 -28.01 5.55
N PRO A 351 -8.02 -27.50 5.02
CA PRO A 351 -7.78 -26.06 4.96
C PRO A 351 -8.81 -25.30 4.09
N ARG A 352 -9.32 -25.94 3.03
CA ARG A 352 -10.29 -25.35 2.12
C ARG A 352 -11.70 -25.33 2.72
N LEU A 353 -12.10 -26.42 3.38
CA LEU A 353 -13.35 -26.50 4.15
C LEU A 353 -13.38 -25.47 5.29
N ALA A 354 -12.25 -25.29 5.99
CA ALA A 354 -12.10 -24.27 7.02
C ALA A 354 -12.22 -22.85 6.44
N ALA A 355 -11.60 -22.59 5.29
CA ALA A 355 -11.66 -21.29 4.63
C ALA A 355 -13.08 -20.90 4.19
N TRP A 356 -13.87 -21.84 3.65
CA TRP A 356 -15.27 -21.58 3.26
C TRP A 356 -16.16 -21.19 4.43
N ASN A 357 -15.87 -21.71 5.62
CA ASN A 357 -16.67 -21.52 6.82
C ASN A 357 -16.02 -20.53 7.81
N ASN A 358 -15.02 -19.76 7.36
CA ASN A 358 -14.27 -18.79 8.16
C ASN A 358 -13.72 -19.36 9.49
N LEU A 359 -13.32 -20.64 9.49
CA LEU A 359 -12.79 -21.32 10.67
C LEU A 359 -11.27 -21.11 10.78
N SER A 360 -10.80 -20.68 11.94
CA SER A 360 -9.37 -20.54 12.24
C SER A 360 -8.77 -21.86 12.75
N LYS A 361 -7.42 -21.99 12.76
CA LYS A 361 -6.72 -23.17 13.32
C LYS A 361 -7.07 -23.47 14.80
N ARG A 362 -7.66 -22.52 15.52
CA ARG A 362 -8.07 -22.66 16.93
C ARG A 362 -9.59 -22.76 17.12
N SER A 363 -10.37 -22.70 16.04
CA SER A 363 -11.83 -22.75 16.11
C SER A 363 -12.29 -24.19 16.30
N ALA A 364 -12.77 -24.53 17.50
CA ALA A 364 -13.45 -25.81 17.74
C ALA A 364 -14.84 -25.78 17.09
N ILE A 365 -15.15 -26.78 16.27
CA ILE A 365 -16.51 -26.96 15.71
C ILE A 365 -17.43 -27.55 16.79
N ARG A 366 -18.70 -27.13 16.81
CA ARG A 366 -19.69 -27.59 17.80
C ARG A 366 -20.76 -28.46 17.14
N ALA A 367 -21.25 -29.46 17.87
CA ALA A 367 -22.41 -30.25 17.42
C ALA A 367 -23.60 -29.33 17.14
N GLY A 368 -24.27 -29.53 16.01
CA GLY A 368 -25.38 -28.71 15.52
C GLY A 368 -24.99 -27.51 14.64
N GLN A 369 -23.70 -27.16 14.55
CA GLN A 369 -23.19 -26.14 13.64
C GLN A 369 -23.30 -26.59 12.18
N GLN A 370 -23.64 -25.69 11.27
CA GLN A 370 -23.73 -25.96 9.83
C GLN A 370 -22.43 -25.56 9.12
N LEU A 371 -21.95 -26.42 8.22
CA LEU A 371 -20.80 -26.15 7.35
C LEU A 371 -21.25 -26.13 5.89
N THR A 372 -20.92 -25.06 5.19
CA THR A 372 -21.10 -24.92 3.75
C THR A 372 -19.94 -25.58 3.03
N ILE A 373 -20.25 -26.50 2.12
CA ILE A 373 -19.30 -27.31 1.36
C ILE A 373 -19.58 -27.07 -0.12
N HIS A 374 -18.57 -26.64 -0.86
CA HIS A 374 -18.67 -26.43 -2.31
C HIS A 374 -18.11 -27.65 -3.03
N LEU A 375 -18.97 -28.46 -3.64
CA LEU A 375 -18.57 -29.61 -4.44
C LEU A 375 -18.43 -29.20 -5.91
N SER A 376 -17.36 -29.67 -6.55
CA SER A 376 -17.15 -29.62 -7.99
C SER A 376 -17.24 -31.05 -8.53
N ASP A 377 -17.82 -31.24 -9.71
CA ASP A 377 -18.22 -32.55 -10.27
C ASP A 377 -17.10 -33.60 -10.36
N ASN A 378 -15.83 -33.18 -10.26
CA ASN A 378 -14.68 -34.08 -10.23
C ASN A 378 -14.40 -34.76 -8.87
N ASN A 379 -15.21 -34.56 -7.82
CA ASN A 379 -14.96 -35.14 -6.48
C ASN A 379 -16.19 -35.66 -5.71
N ALA A 380 -17.30 -36.00 -6.38
CA ALA A 380 -18.46 -36.58 -5.70
C ALA A 380 -18.32 -38.11 -5.55
N PRO A 381 -18.55 -38.71 -4.37
CA PRO A 381 -18.70 -40.15 -4.22
C PRO A 381 -20.07 -40.61 -4.77
N ALA A 382 -20.09 -41.77 -5.43
CA ALA A 382 -21.24 -42.34 -6.15
C ALA A 382 -22.41 -42.85 -5.27
N ALA A 383 -22.61 -42.30 -4.07
CA ALA A 383 -23.64 -42.77 -3.14
C ALA A 383 -24.37 -41.60 -2.44
N MET A 384 -25.15 -40.84 -3.21
CA MET A 384 -26.33 -40.11 -2.71
C MET A 384 -27.12 -39.54 -3.90
N VAL A 385 -27.89 -40.40 -4.54
CA VAL A 385 -28.98 -39.99 -5.43
C VAL A 385 -30.26 -40.51 -4.80
N VAL A 386 -30.88 -39.72 -3.92
CA VAL A 386 -32.30 -39.88 -3.60
C VAL A 386 -32.92 -38.49 -3.50
N ALA A 387 -33.73 -38.22 -4.53
CA ALA A 387 -34.95 -37.42 -4.57
C ALA A 387 -35.02 -36.11 -3.77
N THR A 388 -35.11 -35.01 -4.52
CA THR A 388 -36.37 -34.25 -4.63
C THR A 388 -36.26 -33.29 -5.81
N ALA A 389 -37.00 -33.62 -6.87
CA ALA A 389 -37.27 -32.76 -8.01
C ALA A 389 -38.72 -32.26 -7.91
N LEU A 390 -38.96 -31.04 -8.43
CA LEU A 390 -40.15 -30.52 -9.16
C LEU A 390 -40.27 -28.99 -8.93
N PRO A 391 -40.90 -28.21 -9.83
CA PRO A 391 -40.32 -27.80 -11.11
C PRO A 391 -40.37 -26.28 -11.31
N ALA A 392 -39.70 -25.80 -12.37
CA ALA A 392 -39.81 -24.45 -12.87
C ALA A 392 -41.03 -24.27 -13.79
N SER A 393 -41.78 -23.21 -13.55
CA SER A 393 -42.62 -22.43 -14.48
C SER A 393 -42.73 -21.03 -13.82
N ASP A 394 -42.69 -19.88 -14.47
CA ASP A 394 -43.17 -19.55 -15.80
C ASP A 394 -42.55 -18.21 -16.25
N ARG A 395 -42.65 -17.94 -17.56
CA ARG A 395 -42.25 -16.69 -18.23
C ARG A 395 -43.16 -15.53 -17.80
N SER A 396 -42.61 -14.31 -17.72
CA SER A 396 -43.18 -13.16 -18.43
C SER A 396 -42.26 -11.93 -18.35
N ALA A 397 -41.97 -11.38 -19.53
CA ALA A 397 -41.35 -10.08 -19.73
C ALA A 397 -42.29 -8.92 -19.34
N LYS A 398 -41.70 -7.77 -18.99
CA LYS A 398 -42.18 -6.42 -19.33
C LYS A 398 -41.07 -5.38 -19.11
N ASN A 399 -40.32 -5.13 -20.18
CA ASN A 399 -40.01 -3.87 -20.85
C ASN A 399 -39.90 -2.51 -20.11
N ILE A 400 -39.00 -1.69 -20.71
CA ILE A 400 -38.87 -0.21 -20.79
C ILE A 400 -37.87 0.41 -19.78
N VAL A 401 -36.63 0.76 -20.17
CA VAL A 401 -36.17 1.86 -21.05
C VAL A 401 -36.29 3.24 -20.38
N LEU A 402 -35.16 3.92 -20.12
CA LEU A 402 -34.71 5.16 -20.80
C LEU A 402 -33.70 5.94 -19.91
N ALA A 403 -32.59 6.37 -20.53
CA ALA A 403 -31.84 7.63 -20.41
C ALA A 403 -31.68 8.32 -19.03
N SER A 404 -30.47 8.64 -18.54
CA SER A 404 -29.43 9.56 -19.04
C SER A 404 -29.38 10.86 -18.21
N THR A 405 -28.15 11.36 -18.06
CA THR A 405 -27.74 12.76 -17.82
C THR A 405 -28.00 13.41 -16.47
N GLY A 406 -26.93 14.01 -15.92
CA GLY A 406 -27.02 15.40 -15.47
C GLY A 406 -26.43 15.73 -14.11
N LYS A 407 -25.20 16.29 -14.13
CA LYS A 407 -24.62 17.24 -13.15
C LYS A 407 -25.68 18.07 -12.38
N LYS A 408 -25.46 18.33 -11.09
CA LYS A 408 -25.05 19.64 -10.56
C LYS A 408 -24.99 19.70 -9.01
N SER A 409 -23.93 20.38 -8.54
CA SER A 409 -23.83 21.28 -7.37
C SER A 409 -24.42 20.89 -6.02
N ARG A 410 -23.59 20.96 -4.96
CA ARG A 410 -24.08 21.14 -3.59
C ARG A 410 -23.81 22.58 -3.11
N PRO A 411 -24.82 23.26 -2.55
CA PRO A 411 -24.71 24.64 -2.09
C PRO A 411 -24.08 24.75 -0.71
N THR A 412 -23.60 25.95 -0.42
CA THR A 412 -23.37 26.52 0.91
C THR A 412 -24.71 26.75 1.63
N SER A 413 -24.80 26.42 2.93
CA SER A 413 -25.46 27.30 3.93
C SER A 413 -25.34 26.76 5.35
N ALA A 414 -25.19 27.72 6.26
CA ALA A 414 -25.37 27.72 7.70
C ALA A 414 -26.41 26.75 8.31
N GLY A 415 -26.06 26.26 9.51
CA GLY A 415 -26.94 26.12 10.69
C GLY A 415 -28.31 25.46 10.54
N LYS A 416 -28.38 24.17 10.92
CA LYS A 416 -29.55 23.59 11.61
C LYS A 416 -29.09 22.74 12.79
N THR A 417 -29.38 23.25 13.98
CA THR A 417 -29.14 22.61 15.28
C THR A 417 -30.09 21.41 15.41
N THR A 418 -29.58 20.21 15.17
CA THR A 418 -30.30 18.97 15.49
C THR A 418 -29.89 18.57 16.90
N ALA A 419 -30.85 18.47 17.82
CA ALA A 419 -30.58 18.23 19.24
C ALA A 419 -29.84 16.89 19.42
N ALA A 420 -28.58 16.97 19.86
CA ALA A 420 -27.78 15.79 20.17
C ALA A 420 -28.24 15.19 21.50
N ARG A 421 -28.47 13.88 21.55
CA ARG A 421 -28.81 13.17 22.79
C ARG A 421 -27.54 12.67 23.46
N ASP A 422 -27.39 12.99 24.74
CA ASP A 422 -26.30 12.53 25.60
C ASP A 422 -26.55 11.06 26.00
N THR A 423 -25.65 10.17 25.62
CA THR A 423 -25.69 8.72 25.90
C THR A 423 -24.35 8.28 26.48
N TYR A 424 -24.35 7.30 27.40
CA TYR A 424 -23.12 6.76 27.97
C TYR A 424 -22.80 5.38 27.40
N TYR A 425 -21.56 5.16 26.98
CA TYR A 425 -21.05 3.88 26.48
C TYR A 425 -19.96 3.33 27.40
N GLU A 426 -20.10 2.08 27.83
CA GLU A 426 -19.09 1.38 28.62
C GLU A 426 -18.07 0.68 27.71
N VAL A 427 -16.81 1.09 27.82
CA VAL A 427 -15.70 0.57 27.00
C VAL A 427 -15.52 -0.92 27.23
N GLN A 428 -15.57 -1.72 26.17
CA GLN A 428 -15.39 -3.17 26.22
C GLN A 428 -13.94 -3.58 25.96
N GLY A 429 -13.57 -4.81 26.35
CA GLY A 429 -12.25 -5.38 26.07
C GLY A 429 -11.94 -5.39 24.56
N GLY A 430 -10.97 -4.58 24.12
CA GLY A 430 -10.55 -4.46 22.73
C GLY A 430 -11.15 -3.28 21.95
N ASP A 431 -11.89 -2.40 22.63
CA ASP A 431 -12.37 -1.14 22.06
C ASP A 431 -11.23 -0.11 21.91
N THR A 432 -11.41 0.78 20.94
CA THR A 432 -10.59 1.98 20.77
C THR A 432 -11.53 3.16 20.51
N LEU A 433 -11.11 4.39 20.84
CA LEU A 433 -11.91 5.59 20.56
C LEU A 433 -12.32 5.67 19.09
N TRP A 434 -11.48 5.18 18.18
CA TRP A 434 -11.78 5.12 16.75
C TRP A 434 -12.95 4.16 16.41
N LYS A 435 -12.95 2.96 17.00
CA LYS A 435 -14.05 2.00 16.81
C LYS A 435 -15.37 2.54 17.37
N ILE A 436 -15.32 3.18 18.54
CA ILE A 436 -16.48 3.80 19.18
C ILE A 436 -16.98 4.99 18.34
N ALA A 437 -16.08 5.87 17.89
CA ALA A 437 -16.42 6.99 17.02
C ALA A 437 -17.15 6.54 15.74
N ARG A 438 -16.63 5.50 15.09
CA ARG A 438 -17.26 4.92 13.90
C ARG A 438 -18.61 4.28 14.19
N LYS A 439 -18.75 3.60 15.34
CA LYS A 439 -20.00 2.95 15.75
C LYS A 439 -21.11 3.96 16.00
N PHE A 440 -20.77 5.11 16.56
CA PHE A 440 -21.73 6.15 16.97
C PHE A 440 -21.75 7.36 16.03
N ASN A 441 -21.23 7.20 14.80
CA ASN A 441 -21.19 8.23 13.76
C ASN A 441 -20.66 9.59 14.25
N THR A 442 -19.59 9.57 15.05
CA THR A 442 -18.91 10.76 15.60
C THR A 442 -17.40 10.67 15.31
N THR A 443 -16.63 11.63 15.80
CA THR A 443 -15.16 11.65 15.66
C THR A 443 -14.46 11.38 16.98
N THR A 444 -13.22 10.87 16.92
CA THR A 444 -12.40 10.66 18.13
C THR A 444 -12.16 11.96 18.89
N ASN A 445 -12.05 13.08 18.18
CA ASN A 445 -11.84 14.40 18.77
C ASN A 445 -13.08 14.89 19.54
N GLU A 446 -14.27 14.61 19.04
CA GLU A 446 -15.52 14.94 19.74
C GLU A 446 -15.69 14.13 21.01
N ILE A 447 -15.46 12.80 20.96
CA ILE A 447 -15.51 11.95 22.14
C ILE A 447 -14.50 12.42 23.20
N ARG A 448 -13.27 12.75 22.79
CA ARG A 448 -12.26 13.30 23.72
C ARG A 448 -12.71 14.61 24.35
N ARG A 449 -13.28 15.52 23.54
CA ARG A 449 -13.77 16.81 24.02
C ARG A 449 -14.90 16.66 25.04
N TRP A 450 -15.86 15.75 24.81
CA TRP A 450 -16.98 15.52 25.73
C TRP A 450 -16.55 14.83 27.03
N ASN A 451 -15.48 14.03 26.99
CA ASN A 451 -14.99 13.25 28.13
C ASN A 451 -13.73 13.81 28.78
N LYS A 452 -13.26 14.99 28.35
CA LYS A 452 -12.03 15.64 28.83
C LYS A 452 -10.80 14.71 28.80
N LEU A 453 -10.67 13.90 27.74
CA LEU A 453 -9.55 12.97 27.57
C LEU A 453 -8.35 13.68 26.93
N GLU A 454 -7.18 13.58 27.58
CA GLU A 454 -5.93 14.18 27.09
C GLU A 454 -5.39 13.45 25.85
N ASP A 455 -5.66 12.16 25.70
CA ASP A 455 -5.18 11.33 24.59
C ASP A 455 -6.27 10.34 24.10
N ASN A 456 -5.85 9.31 23.35
CA ASN A 456 -6.75 8.26 22.84
C ASN A 456 -6.84 7.01 23.74
N THR A 457 -6.24 7.05 24.93
CA THR A 457 -6.11 5.92 25.83
C THR A 457 -7.41 5.72 26.59
N ILE A 458 -8.00 4.53 26.48
CA ILE A 458 -9.22 4.11 27.19
C ILE A 458 -9.03 2.71 27.75
N HIS A 459 -9.63 2.45 28.91
CA HIS A 459 -9.56 1.15 29.58
C HIS A 459 -10.94 0.48 29.63
N PRO A 460 -11.03 -0.86 29.54
CA PRO A 460 -12.29 -1.57 29.70
C PRO A 460 -12.99 -1.21 31.03
N GLY A 461 -14.30 -1.00 31.00
CA GLY A 461 -15.12 -0.60 32.14
C GLY A 461 -15.26 0.93 32.33
N VAL A 462 -14.51 1.75 31.59
CA VAL A 462 -14.68 3.22 31.61
C VAL A 462 -15.96 3.61 30.87
N ARG A 463 -16.76 4.53 31.43
CA ARG A 463 -17.96 5.08 30.78
C ARG A 463 -17.64 6.38 30.05
N LEU A 464 -17.94 6.42 28.76
CA LEU A 464 -17.74 7.58 27.90
C LEU A 464 -19.09 8.23 27.54
N LEU A 465 -19.19 9.54 27.71
CA LEU A 465 -20.25 10.39 27.20
C LEU A 465 -20.14 10.52 25.67
N LEU A 466 -21.20 10.17 24.97
CA LEU A 466 -21.36 10.28 23.52
C LEU A 466 -22.57 11.16 23.23
N LYS A 467 -22.44 12.10 22.30
CA LYS A 467 -23.57 12.90 21.81
C LYS A 467 -23.96 12.41 20.44
N ILE A 468 -25.04 11.62 20.39
CA ILE A 468 -25.48 10.95 19.16
C ILE A 468 -26.56 11.82 18.51
N THR A 469 -26.44 12.01 17.20
CA THR A 469 -27.49 12.61 16.34
C THR A 469 -28.43 11.48 15.87
N ALA A 470 -29.73 11.77 15.77
CA ALA A 470 -30.81 10.78 15.73
C ALA A 470 -30.87 9.80 14.54
N ASP A 471 -29.79 9.63 13.76
CA ASP A 471 -29.71 8.73 12.60
C ASP A 471 -28.86 7.47 12.88
N ALA A 472 -28.56 7.17 14.14
CA ALA A 472 -27.87 5.93 14.52
C ALA A 472 -28.86 4.96 15.17
N ASP A 473 -29.50 4.11 14.35
CA ASP A 473 -30.23 2.95 14.84
C ASP A 473 -29.26 2.01 15.57
N VAL A 474 -29.60 1.71 16.83
CA VAL A 474 -28.83 0.92 17.81
C VAL A 474 -28.91 -0.58 17.54
#